data_AF-A0A8H6LUJ1-F1
#
_entry.id   AF-A0A8H6LUJ1-F1
#
_cell.length_a   1.000
_cell.length_b   1.000
_cell.length_c   1.000
_cell.angle_alpha   90.00
_cell.angle_beta   90.00
_cell.angle_gamma   90.00
#
_symmetry.space_group_name_H-M   'P 1'
#
loop_
_entity.id
_entity.type
_entity.pdbx_description
1 polymer ?
#
loop_
_entity_poly.entity_id
_entity_poly.type
_entity_poly.pdbx_seq_one_letter_code
_entity_poly.pdbx_strand_id
1 'polypeptide(L)'
;MISFSYDVACQWFINFFSWCELYADNPVCENPDLDFKFLVPKFHLPAHILQCQLNFSHNLTPRVGRTDDAMLAEKAIEALKEREKYVESFKLFAEALCPEQVERWTAAVKAWEADRADEPNPYEPSFGKSDDKTIMEELLLEDEAELEQGNTDVRHTQVSTSMFISQGIDLETARRRHTFDLKSLGTHSTSIQRSRVLEHGNALKRRFDAWVLLQQLYMPSVTAHRQGVEEESDSAISTSIHEVKLFLPSEVPTNVKVEQHLSRLLVSRSALIIKKKKDNAGVEVMTHSNTLIHDLTEKIE
;
A
#
# COMPACT_ATOMS: atom_id res chain seq x y z
N MET A 1 26.19 -24.93 -8.66
CA MET A 1 24.82 -24.50 -8.33
C MET A 1 23.83 -25.24 -9.22
N ILE A 2 23.12 -26.20 -8.64
CA ILE A 2 22.01 -26.92 -9.23
C ILE A 2 20.73 -26.22 -8.78
N SER A 3 19.87 -25.81 -9.72
CA SER A 3 18.64 -25.08 -9.40
C SER A 3 17.40 -25.93 -9.69
N PHE A 4 16.52 -26.06 -8.70
CA PHE A 4 15.20 -26.66 -8.84
C PHE A 4 14.15 -25.56 -8.86
N SER A 5 13.25 -25.60 -9.85
CA SER A 5 12.10 -24.68 -9.93
C SER A 5 10.81 -25.47 -9.97
N TYR A 6 9.96 -25.33 -8.96
CA TYR A 6 8.69 -26.04 -8.85
C TYR A 6 7.68 -25.21 -8.04
N ASP A 7 6.39 -25.34 -8.35
CA ASP A 7 5.33 -24.52 -7.74
C ASP A 7 5.30 -24.60 -6.22
N VAL A 8 5.62 -25.77 -5.66
CA VAL A 8 5.68 -26.00 -4.21
C VAL A 8 7.12 -26.23 -3.72
N ALA A 9 8.13 -25.69 -4.41
CA ALA A 9 9.53 -25.85 -4.02
C ALA A 9 9.78 -25.43 -2.55
N CYS A 10 9.08 -24.40 -2.06
CA CYS A 10 9.17 -23.91 -0.68
C CYS A 10 8.69 -24.90 0.39
N GLN A 11 7.85 -25.88 0.03
CA GLN A 11 7.44 -26.96 0.93
C GLN A 11 8.24 -28.23 0.66
N TRP A 12 8.54 -28.48 -0.62
CA TRP A 12 9.24 -29.67 -1.06
C TRP A 12 10.70 -29.72 -0.59
N PHE A 13 11.42 -28.58 -0.61
CA PHE A 13 12.84 -28.56 -0.25
C PHE A 13 13.11 -28.98 1.21
N ILE A 14 12.14 -28.77 2.10
CA ILE A 14 12.25 -29.07 3.54
C ILE A 14 12.64 -30.53 3.76
N ASN A 15 12.08 -31.44 2.96
CA ASN A 15 12.32 -32.87 3.08
C ASN A 15 13.27 -33.43 2.01
N PHE A 16 13.77 -32.58 1.10
CA PHE A 16 14.54 -33.02 -0.06
C PHE A 16 15.77 -33.85 0.32
N PHE A 17 16.56 -33.38 1.29
CA PHE A 17 17.77 -34.07 1.72
C PHE A 17 17.45 -35.39 2.45
N SER A 18 16.44 -35.40 3.31
CA SER A 18 15.99 -36.64 3.98
C SER A 18 15.44 -37.67 2.99
N TRP A 19 14.77 -37.24 1.93
CA TRP A 19 14.36 -38.15 0.86
C TRP A 19 15.54 -38.66 0.05
N CYS A 20 16.56 -37.82 -0.16
CA CYS A 20 17.78 -38.23 -0.83
C CYS A 20 18.46 -39.41 -0.12
N GLU A 21 18.50 -39.41 1.21
CA GLU A 21 19.10 -40.49 2.02
C GLU A 21 18.39 -41.85 1.88
N LEU A 22 17.15 -41.89 1.39
CA LEU A 22 16.40 -43.15 1.18
C LEU A 22 16.90 -43.95 -0.03
N TYR A 23 17.66 -43.33 -0.93
CA TYR A 23 18.13 -43.96 -2.16
C TYR A 23 19.59 -44.41 -1.99
N ALA A 24 19.84 -45.70 -2.22
CA ALA A 24 21.14 -46.33 -2.00
C ALA A 24 22.25 -45.79 -2.91
N ASP A 25 21.92 -45.40 -4.14
CA ASP A 25 22.84 -44.77 -5.10
C ASP A 25 22.42 -43.30 -5.31
N ASN A 26 22.82 -42.42 -4.39
CA ASN A 26 22.44 -41.01 -4.47
C ASN A 26 23.64 -40.05 -4.64
N PRO A 27 23.79 -39.43 -5.82
CA PRO A 27 24.87 -38.48 -6.09
C PRO A 27 24.81 -37.21 -5.23
N VAL A 28 23.67 -36.90 -4.60
CA VAL A 28 23.50 -35.78 -3.66
C VAL A 28 24.22 -36.06 -2.34
N CYS A 29 24.07 -37.26 -1.78
CA CYS A 29 24.70 -37.64 -0.51
C CYS A 29 26.21 -37.91 -0.69
N GLU A 30 26.63 -38.35 -1.87
CA GLU A 30 28.03 -38.66 -2.19
C GLU A 30 28.89 -37.42 -2.48
N ASN A 31 28.27 -36.26 -2.77
CA ASN A 31 28.98 -35.04 -3.15
C ASN A 31 28.51 -33.84 -2.31
N PRO A 32 29.12 -33.62 -1.12
CA PRO A 32 28.71 -32.54 -0.22
C PRO A 32 28.98 -31.13 -0.78
N ASP A 33 29.85 -31.02 -1.79
CA ASP A 33 30.18 -29.75 -2.45
C ASP A 33 29.10 -29.27 -3.45
N LEU A 34 28.03 -30.06 -3.65
CA LEU A 34 26.92 -29.66 -4.52
C LEU A 34 26.09 -28.55 -3.87
N ASP A 35 26.22 -27.34 -4.42
CA ASP A 35 25.37 -26.20 -4.06
C ASP A 35 23.99 -26.29 -4.75
N PHE A 36 22.93 -26.30 -3.94
CA PHE A 36 21.53 -26.39 -4.40
C PHE A 36 20.76 -25.07 -4.16
N LYS A 37 19.92 -24.69 -5.12
CA LYS A 37 18.94 -23.60 -4.97
C LYS A 37 17.55 -24.09 -5.33
N PHE A 38 16.58 -23.76 -4.48
CA PHE A 38 15.18 -24.07 -4.69
C PHE A 38 14.43 -22.78 -4.95
N LEU A 39 13.64 -22.75 -6.02
CA LEU A 39 12.97 -21.57 -6.51
C LEU A 39 11.51 -21.90 -6.85
N VAL A 40 10.63 -20.91 -6.72
CA VAL A 40 9.23 -21.01 -7.12
C VAL A 40 9.05 -20.19 -8.39
N PRO A 41 8.40 -20.72 -9.45
CA PRO A 41 8.21 -20.02 -10.70
C PRO A 41 7.62 -18.62 -10.51
N LYS A 42 8.16 -17.63 -11.23
CA LYS A 42 7.84 -16.21 -11.07
C LYS A 42 6.34 -15.90 -11.20
N PHE A 43 5.61 -16.61 -12.05
CA PHE A 43 4.16 -16.45 -12.21
C PHE A 43 3.37 -17.04 -11.04
N HIS A 44 3.87 -18.12 -10.43
CA HIS A 44 3.21 -18.81 -9.33
C HIS A 44 3.58 -18.22 -7.97
N LEU A 45 4.76 -17.61 -7.85
CA LEU A 45 5.32 -17.08 -6.62
C LEU A 45 4.39 -16.08 -5.88
N PRO A 46 3.68 -15.14 -6.54
CA PRO A 46 2.75 -14.24 -5.86
C PRO A 46 1.60 -14.93 -5.11
N ALA A 47 1.30 -16.21 -5.42
CA ALA A 47 0.29 -16.99 -4.71
C ALA A 47 0.78 -17.55 -3.36
N HIS A 48 2.08 -17.43 -3.06
CA HIS A 48 2.67 -17.90 -1.80
C HIS A 48 2.72 -16.78 -0.75
N ILE A 49 2.96 -17.14 0.51
CA ILE A 49 3.20 -16.17 1.59
C ILE A 49 4.44 -15.32 1.32
N LEU A 50 4.51 -14.13 1.91
CA LEU A 50 5.58 -13.15 1.67
C LEU A 50 6.99 -13.73 1.86
N GLN A 51 7.21 -14.52 2.91
CA GLN A 51 8.49 -15.18 3.16
C GLN A 51 8.94 -16.06 1.99
N CYS A 52 8.00 -16.79 1.37
CA CYS A 52 8.30 -17.59 0.19
C CYS A 52 8.61 -16.71 -1.03
N GLN A 53 7.88 -15.60 -1.19
CA GLN A 53 8.11 -14.62 -2.27
C GLN A 53 9.49 -13.99 -2.24
N LEU A 54 10.12 -13.92 -1.07
CA LEU A 54 11.49 -13.43 -0.90
C LEU A 54 12.52 -14.54 -1.07
N ASN A 55 12.32 -15.66 -0.37
CA ASN A 55 13.35 -16.70 -0.25
C ASN A 55 13.48 -17.60 -1.48
N PHE A 56 12.39 -17.77 -2.25
CA PHE A 56 12.35 -18.66 -3.43
C PHE A 56 12.25 -17.88 -4.75
N SER A 57 12.58 -16.59 -4.72
CA SER A 57 12.48 -15.70 -5.89
C SER A 57 13.64 -15.90 -6.85
N HIS A 58 13.31 -16.17 -8.12
CA HIS A 58 14.27 -16.09 -9.22
C HIS A 58 14.91 -14.69 -9.32
N ASN A 59 14.17 -13.62 -8.99
CA ASN A 59 14.68 -12.25 -9.11
C ASN A 59 15.72 -11.87 -8.04
N LEU A 60 15.71 -12.56 -6.89
CA LEU A 60 16.59 -12.29 -5.73
C LEU A 60 17.70 -13.36 -5.57
N THR A 61 17.77 -14.31 -6.51
CA THR A 61 18.76 -15.38 -6.48
C THR A 61 19.95 -15.05 -7.39
N PRO A 62 21.18 -14.96 -6.85
CA PRO A 62 22.36 -14.66 -7.62
C PRO A 62 22.58 -15.72 -8.69
N ARG A 63 23.11 -15.31 -9.84
CA ARG A 63 23.48 -16.21 -10.94
C ARG A 63 22.28 -16.93 -11.60
N VAL A 64 21.05 -16.65 -11.18
CA VAL A 64 19.83 -17.05 -11.89
C VAL A 64 19.49 -15.95 -12.90
N GLY A 65 19.43 -16.32 -14.18
CA GLY A 65 19.04 -15.40 -15.24
C GLY A 65 17.59 -14.96 -15.08
N ARG A 66 17.27 -13.70 -15.41
CA ARG A 66 15.87 -13.21 -15.54
C ARG A 66 15.24 -13.77 -16.82
N THR A 67 15.04 -15.07 -16.89
CA THR A 67 14.51 -15.74 -18.08
C THR A 67 13.05 -16.14 -17.84
N ASP A 68 12.11 -15.45 -18.50
CA ASP A 68 11.27 -16.13 -19.49
C ASP A 68 12.12 -16.87 -20.54
N ASP A 69 11.70 -18.08 -20.88
CA ASP A 69 12.39 -19.25 -21.47
C ASP A 69 13.17 -19.04 -22.81
N ALA A 70 13.43 -17.79 -23.22
CA ALA A 70 14.29 -17.45 -24.35
C ALA A 70 15.77 -17.38 -23.96
N MET A 71 16.60 -17.98 -24.80
CA MET A 71 17.98 -18.42 -24.60
C MET A 71 18.93 -17.42 -23.90
N LEU A 72 19.56 -17.88 -22.82
CA LEU A 72 20.56 -17.17 -22.00
C LEU A 72 21.62 -16.38 -22.80
N ALA A 73 22.02 -16.88 -23.96
CA ALA A 73 23.06 -16.26 -24.79
C ALA A 73 22.63 -14.90 -25.37
N GLU A 74 21.40 -14.80 -25.87
CA GLU A 74 20.90 -13.55 -26.48
C GLU A 74 20.71 -12.46 -25.42
N LYS A 75 20.16 -12.84 -24.27
CA LYS A 75 19.99 -11.92 -23.12
C LYS A 75 21.33 -11.48 -22.52
N ALA A 76 22.35 -12.34 -22.51
CA ALA A 76 23.69 -11.96 -22.06
C ALA A 76 24.31 -10.89 -22.98
N ILE A 77 24.12 -11.03 -24.31
CA ILE A 77 24.58 -10.03 -25.28
C ILE A 77 23.83 -8.71 -25.09
N GLU A 78 22.52 -8.73 -24.88
CA GLU A 78 21.71 -7.54 -24.63
C GLU A 78 22.08 -6.87 -23.29
N ALA A 79 22.28 -7.64 -22.23
CA ALA A 79 22.73 -7.13 -20.94
C ALA A 79 24.11 -6.47 -21.03
N LEU A 80 25.02 -7.00 -21.85
CA LEU A 80 26.32 -6.37 -22.11
C LEU A 80 26.19 -5.03 -22.84
N LYS A 81 25.27 -4.92 -23.80
CA LYS A 81 25.00 -3.66 -24.52
C LYS A 81 24.45 -2.58 -23.58
N GLU A 82 23.52 -2.96 -22.69
CA GLU A 82 22.88 -1.99 -21.79
C GLU A 82 23.65 -1.77 -20.47
N ARG A 83 24.69 -2.56 -20.19
CA ARG A 83 25.44 -2.51 -18.92
C ARG A 83 25.92 -1.12 -18.58
N GLU A 84 26.49 -0.41 -19.55
CA GLU A 84 27.07 0.92 -19.34
C GLU A 84 26.01 1.90 -18.82
N LYS A 85 24.85 1.94 -19.50
CA LYS A 85 23.70 2.77 -19.13
C LYS A 85 23.14 2.44 -17.74
N TYR A 86 23.03 1.15 -17.40
CA TYR A 86 22.54 0.75 -16.08
C TYR A 86 23.54 1.05 -14.96
N VAL A 87 24.84 0.88 -15.22
CA VAL A 87 25.89 1.23 -14.25
C VAL A 87 25.94 2.74 -14.03
N GLU A 88 25.81 3.54 -15.08
CA GLU A 88 25.75 5.00 -14.98
C GLU A 88 24.52 5.45 -14.19
N SER A 89 23.33 4.93 -14.53
CA SER A 89 22.09 5.18 -13.79
C SER A 89 22.22 4.82 -12.31
N PHE A 90 22.84 3.68 -12.00
CA PHE A 90 23.08 3.25 -10.63
C PHE A 90 24.00 4.20 -9.86
N LYS A 91 25.10 4.66 -10.49
CA LYS A 91 26.03 5.60 -9.87
C LYS A 91 25.35 6.94 -9.58
N LEU A 92 24.65 7.50 -10.57
CA LEU A 92 23.91 8.75 -10.41
C LEU A 92 22.86 8.65 -9.29
N PHE A 93 22.15 7.52 -9.22
CA PHE A 93 21.20 7.27 -8.15
C PHE A 93 21.89 7.16 -6.77
N ALA A 94 23.00 6.42 -6.68
CA ALA A 94 23.75 6.27 -5.43
C ALA A 94 24.38 7.59 -4.95
N GLU A 95 24.86 8.44 -5.86
CA GLU A 95 25.41 9.77 -5.57
C GLU A 95 24.35 10.73 -5.03
N ALA A 96 23.07 10.53 -5.39
CA ALA A 96 21.96 11.33 -4.89
C ALA A 96 21.52 10.94 -3.47
N LEU A 97 22.03 9.83 -2.92
CA LEU A 97 21.68 9.34 -1.59
C LEU A 97 22.72 9.78 -0.54
N CYS A 98 22.29 9.80 0.73
CA CYS A 98 23.20 10.09 1.83
C CYS A 98 24.29 9.00 1.93
N PRO A 99 25.59 9.36 1.96
CA PRO A 99 26.69 8.38 2.01
C PRO A 99 26.58 7.39 3.17
N GLU A 100 26.15 7.85 4.35
CA GLU A 100 25.95 7.02 5.53
C GLU A 100 24.88 5.92 5.30
N GLN A 101 23.81 6.26 4.58
CA GLN A 101 22.76 5.30 4.24
C GLN A 101 23.25 4.28 3.22
N VAL A 102 24.03 4.72 2.22
CA VAL A 102 24.63 3.85 1.21
C VAL A 102 25.60 2.86 1.86
N GLU A 103 26.46 3.31 2.77
CA GLU A 103 27.39 2.43 3.50
C GLU A 103 26.66 1.40 4.36
N ARG A 104 25.68 1.85 5.15
CA ARG A 104 24.88 0.95 6.00
C ARG A 104 24.15 -0.11 5.18
N TRP A 105 23.48 0.31 4.10
CA TRP A 105 22.74 -0.61 3.24
C TRP A 105 23.67 -1.59 2.50
N THR A 106 24.80 -1.10 2.00
CA THR A 106 25.80 -1.94 1.33
C THR A 106 26.37 -2.98 2.28
N ALA A 107 26.62 -2.62 3.54
CA ALA A 107 27.06 -3.56 4.57
C ALA A 107 26.02 -4.64 4.84
N ALA A 108 24.74 -4.26 5.01
CA ALA A 108 23.64 -5.20 5.25
C ALA A 108 23.44 -6.17 4.06
N VAL A 109 23.49 -5.66 2.82
CA VAL A 109 23.40 -6.51 1.61
C VAL A 109 24.57 -7.48 1.54
N LYS A 110 25.81 -7.03 1.78
CA LYS A 110 26.98 -7.91 1.73
C LYS A 110 26.96 -8.99 2.81
N ALA A 111 26.52 -8.65 4.02
CA ALA A 111 26.37 -9.62 5.12
C ALA A 111 25.35 -10.69 4.74
N TRP A 112 24.18 -10.27 4.26
CA TRP A 112 23.13 -11.19 3.82
C TRP A 112 23.51 -12.02 2.58
N GLU A 113 24.25 -11.45 1.63
CA GLU A 113 24.74 -12.21 0.47
C GLU A 113 25.79 -13.25 0.85
N ALA A 114 26.58 -13.00 1.90
CA ALA A 114 27.58 -13.93 2.42
C ALA A 114 26.95 -15.09 3.20
N ASP A 115 25.95 -14.81 4.04
CA ASP A 115 25.20 -15.82 4.78
C ASP A 115 23.70 -15.51 4.78
N ARG A 116 22.93 -16.26 3.99
CA ARG A 116 21.48 -16.07 3.87
C ARG A 116 20.67 -16.80 4.94
N ALA A 117 21.30 -17.68 5.73
CA ALA A 117 20.59 -18.49 6.71
C ALA A 117 20.42 -17.73 8.04
N ASP A 118 21.48 -17.04 8.48
CA ASP A 118 21.54 -16.41 9.80
C ASP A 118 21.43 -14.88 9.76
N GLU A 119 21.72 -14.21 8.63
CA GLU A 119 21.60 -12.76 8.53
C GLU A 119 20.18 -12.29 8.10
N PRO A 120 19.67 -11.20 8.70
CA PRO A 120 18.37 -10.64 8.33
C PRO A 120 18.39 -10.12 6.90
N ASN A 121 17.35 -10.46 6.13
CA ASN A 121 17.23 -10.04 4.73
C ASN A 121 16.98 -8.53 4.64
N PRO A 122 17.91 -7.72 4.10
CA PRO A 122 17.74 -6.27 4.01
C PRO A 122 16.61 -5.86 3.06
N TYR A 123 16.21 -6.74 2.14
CA TYR A 123 15.09 -6.49 1.24
C TYR A 123 13.74 -6.84 1.87
N GLU A 124 13.73 -7.49 3.05
CA GLU A 124 12.51 -7.71 3.80
C GLU A 124 12.07 -6.39 4.43
N PRO A 125 10.84 -5.91 4.16
CA PRO A 125 10.36 -4.65 4.72
C PRO A 125 10.28 -4.76 6.24
N SER A 126 11.12 -4.00 6.96
CA SER A 126 11.15 -3.96 8.43
C SER A 126 10.05 -3.05 9.00
N PHE A 127 8.85 -3.08 8.43
CA PHE A 127 7.73 -2.31 8.95
C PHE A 127 7.05 -3.16 10.02
N GLY A 128 6.94 -2.62 11.25
CA GLY A 128 5.96 -3.12 12.19
C GLY A 128 4.60 -3.01 11.51
N LYS A 129 3.96 -4.14 11.24
CA LYS A 129 2.58 -4.16 10.73
C LYS A 129 1.66 -3.58 11.80
N SER A 130 1.53 -2.26 11.84
CA SER A 130 0.50 -1.60 12.60
C SER A 130 -0.77 -1.69 11.77
N ASP A 131 -1.73 -2.47 12.24
CA ASP A 131 -3.06 -2.61 11.63
C ASP A 131 -3.75 -1.24 11.65
N ASP A 132 -4.65 -0.96 10.70
CA ASP A 132 -5.48 0.27 10.72
C ASP A 132 -6.17 0.43 12.09
N LYS A 133 -6.44 -0.69 12.77
CA LYS A 133 -6.97 -0.74 14.13
C LYS A 133 -6.05 -0.12 15.18
N THR A 134 -4.74 -0.29 15.07
CA THR A 134 -3.77 0.27 16.02
C THR A 134 -3.68 1.79 15.87
N ILE A 135 -3.76 2.30 14.64
CA ILE A 135 -3.85 3.75 14.40
C ILE A 135 -5.14 4.30 15.02
N MET A 136 -6.27 3.60 14.85
CA MET A 136 -7.54 4.00 15.43
C MET A 136 -7.53 3.94 16.96
N GLU A 137 -6.91 2.91 17.55
CA GLU A 137 -6.74 2.78 18.99
C GLU A 137 -5.96 3.95 19.58
N GLU A 138 -4.84 4.32 18.95
CA GLU A 138 -4.03 5.46 19.37
C GLU A 138 -4.81 6.78 19.29
N LEU A 139 -5.59 6.98 18.24
CA LEU A 139 -6.44 8.18 18.10
C LEU A 139 -7.58 8.21 19.12
N LEU A 140 -8.13 7.06 19.49
CA LEU A 140 -9.15 6.97 20.54
C LEU A 140 -8.57 7.30 21.91
N LEU A 141 -7.33 6.88 22.19
CA LEU A 141 -6.62 7.27 23.42
C LEU A 141 -6.33 8.78 23.47
N GLU A 142 -5.96 9.38 22.33
CA GLU A 142 -5.83 10.85 22.23
C GLU A 142 -7.17 11.55 22.51
N ASP A 143 -8.27 11.06 21.94
CA ASP A 143 -9.61 11.61 22.15
C ASP A 143 -10.07 11.44 23.62
N GLU A 144 -9.75 10.31 24.27
CA GLU A 144 -10.03 10.07 25.69
C GLU A 144 -9.28 11.05 26.59
N ALA A 145 -7.99 11.30 26.30
CA ALA A 145 -7.20 12.29 27.04
C ALA A 145 -7.73 13.72 26.90
N GLU A 146 -8.30 14.08 25.74
CA GLU A 146 -8.96 15.39 25.53
C GLU A 146 -10.28 15.51 26.31
N LEU A 147 -11.05 14.42 26.41
CA LEU A 147 -12.27 14.37 27.23
C LEU A 147 -11.95 14.52 28.72
N GLU A 148 -10.88 13.88 29.21
CA GLU A 148 -10.41 14.02 30.59
C GLU A 148 -9.97 15.46 30.92
N GLN A 149 -9.41 16.17 29.94
CA GLN A 149 -9.03 17.58 30.07
C GLN A 149 -10.23 18.54 30.01
N GLY A 150 -11.45 18.03 29.84
CA GLY A 150 -12.68 18.80 29.84
C GLY A 150 -12.91 19.58 28.53
N ASN A 151 -12.29 19.17 27.43
CA ASN A 151 -12.57 19.78 26.12
C ASN A 151 -13.94 19.27 25.61
N THR A 152 -14.92 20.17 25.52
CA THR A 152 -16.34 19.82 25.27
C THR A 152 -16.80 20.01 23.84
N ASP A 153 -15.91 20.00 22.82
CA ASP A 153 -16.31 20.17 21.41
C ASP A 153 -16.95 18.88 20.83
N VAL A 154 -17.89 18.29 21.58
CA VAL A 154 -18.64 17.09 21.22
C VAL A 154 -19.81 17.52 20.33
N ARG A 155 -19.61 17.49 19.02
CA ARG A 155 -20.65 17.79 18.02
C ARG A 155 -21.61 16.62 17.80
N HIS A 156 -21.19 15.40 18.10
CA HIS A 156 -21.99 14.19 18.03
C HIS A 156 -21.69 13.27 19.22
N THR A 157 -22.71 12.60 19.74
CA THR A 157 -22.62 11.79 20.99
C THR A 157 -21.72 10.55 20.87
N GLN A 158 -21.53 10.03 19.64
CA GLN A 158 -20.83 8.76 19.40
C GLN A 158 -19.72 8.84 18.35
N VAL A 159 -19.51 9.99 17.72
CA VAL A 159 -18.55 10.14 16.62
C VAL A 159 -17.66 11.30 16.97
N SER A 160 -16.38 11.05 17.21
CA SER A 160 -15.38 12.12 17.42
C SER A 160 -14.95 12.75 16.09
N THR A 161 -14.22 13.86 16.18
CA THR A 161 -13.59 14.52 15.02
C THR A 161 -12.67 13.56 14.28
N SER A 162 -11.84 12.80 15.00
CA SER A 162 -10.92 11.80 14.45
C SER A 162 -11.69 10.70 13.72
N MET A 163 -12.76 10.16 14.32
CA MET A 163 -13.61 9.16 13.68
C MET A 163 -14.31 9.69 12.42
N PHE A 164 -14.82 10.92 12.45
CA PHE A 164 -15.48 11.55 11.31
C PHE A 164 -14.52 11.67 10.11
N ILE A 165 -13.27 12.11 10.35
CA ILE A 165 -12.24 12.21 9.33
C ILE A 165 -11.82 10.84 8.79
N SER A 166 -11.58 9.86 9.68
CA SER A 166 -11.24 8.50 9.26
C SER A 166 -12.32 7.87 8.39
N GLN A 167 -13.60 8.02 8.76
CA GLN A 167 -14.73 7.56 7.93
C GLN A 167 -14.73 8.22 6.54
N GLY A 168 -14.40 9.51 6.45
CA GLY A 168 -14.31 10.23 5.18
C GLY A 168 -13.17 9.71 4.29
N ILE A 169 -11.99 9.44 4.86
CA ILE A 169 -10.84 8.87 4.14
C ILE A 169 -11.16 7.46 3.63
N ASP A 170 -11.82 6.64 4.45
CA ASP A 170 -12.21 5.28 4.06
C ASP A 170 -13.25 5.29 2.94
N LEU A 171 -14.20 6.24 2.97
CA LEU A 171 -15.15 6.46 1.88
C LEU A 171 -14.44 6.87 0.58
N GLU A 172 -13.40 7.71 0.65
CA GLU A 172 -12.62 8.10 -0.52
C GLU A 172 -11.91 6.89 -1.14
N THR A 173 -11.28 6.07 -0.30
CA THR A 173 -10.59 4.83 -0.70
C THR A 173 -11.58 3.84 -1.32
N ALA A 174 -12.73 3.62 -0.68
CA ALA A 174 -13.76 2.72 -1.17
C ALA A 174 -14.35 3.20 -2.52
N ARG A 175 -14.55 4.52 -2.70
CA ARG A 175 -14.99 5.11 -3.97
C ARG A 175 -13.98 4.87 -5.10
N ARG A 176 -12.68 5.08 -4.83
CA ARG A 176 -11.60 4.82 -5.80
C ARG A 176 -11.57 3.36 -6.21
N ARG A 177 -11.62 2.45 -5.24
CA ARG A 177 -11.66 1.01 -5.48
C ARG A 177 -12.88 0.59 -6.29
N HIS A 178 -14.07 1.06 -5.92
CA HIS A 178 -15.29 0.78 -6.68
C HIS A 178 -15.23 1.31 -8.13
N THR A 179 -14.59 2.47 -8.34
CA THR A 179 -14.36 3.02 -9.68
C THR A 179 -13.39 2.15 -10.49
N PHE A 180 -12.34 1.63 -9.85
CA PHE A 180 -11.43 0.66 -10.47
C PHE A 180 -12.15 -0.64 -10.82
N ASP A 181 -12.97 -1.17 -9.91
CA ASP A 181 -13.75 -2.40 -10.11
C ASP A 181 -14.72 -2.24 -11.29
N LEU A 182 -15.40 -1.08 -11.40
CA LEU A 182 -16.25 -0.79 -12.56
C LEU A 182 -15.48 -0.75 -13.88
N LYS A 183 -14.30 -0.10 -13.91
CA LYS A 183 -13.47 -0.05 -15.12
C LYS A 183 -12.92 -1.42 -15.50
N SER A 184 -12.73 -2.28 -14.50
CA SER A 184 -12.27 -3.65 -14.67
C SER A 184 -13.37 -4.59 -15.18
N LEU A 185 -14.65 -4.19 -15.11
CA LEU A 185 -15.75 -4.93 -15.73
C LEU A 185 -15.69 -4.77 -17.26
N GLY A 186 -15.02 -5.70 -17.93
CA GLY A 186 -15.04 -5.80 -19.39
C GLY A 186 -16.37 -6.30 -19.97
N THR A 187 -16.48 -6.27 -21.30
CA THR A 187 -17.67 -6.72 -22.05
C THR A 187 -18.09 -8.16 -21.71
N HIS A 188 -17.14 -9.02 -21.37
CA HIS A 188 -17.36 -10.43 -21.01
C HIS A 188 -17.52 -10.71 -19.51
N SER A 189 -17.70 -9.68 -18.69
CA SER A 189 -17.88 -9.87 -17.24
C SER A 189 -19.08 -10.76 -16.93
N THR A 190 -18.93 -11.65 -15.95
CA THR A 190 -20.01 -12.55 -15.53
C THR A 190 -21.13 -11.78 -14.82
N SER A 191 -22.35 -12.32 -14.82
CA SER A 191 -23.48 -11.77 -14.06
C SER A 191 -23.13 -11.61 -12.57
N ILE A 192 -22.41 -12.58 -12.00
CA ILE A 192 -21.98 -12.58 -10.59
C ILE A 192 -21.00 -11.41 -10.33
N GLN A 193 -20.02 -11.18 -11.20
CA GLN A 193 -19.10 -10.04 -11.06
C GLN A 193 -19.84 -8.71 -11.13
N ARG A 194 -20.76 -8.54 -12.10
CA ARG A 194 -21.58 -7.32 -12.21
C ARG A 194 -22.44 -7.09 -10.96
N SER A 195 -23.05 -8.15 -10.42
CA SER A 195 -23.86 -8.07 -9.20
C SER A 195 -23.04 -7.62 -7.99
N ARG A 196 -21.82 -8.15 -7.82
CA ARG A 196 -20.95 -7.77 -6.69
C ARG A 196 -20.57 -6.29 -6.73
N VAL A 197 -20.19 -5.79 -7.91
CA VAL A 197 -19.83 -4.38 -8.05
C VAL A 197 -21.06 -3.50 -7.79
N LEU A 198 -22.23 -3.88 -8.29
CA LEU A 198 -23.47 -3.16 -8.01
C LEU A 198 -23.84 -3.15 -6.51
N GLU A 199 -23.67 -4.27 -5.82
CA GLU A 199 -23.87 -4.37 -4.37
C GLU A 199 -22.90 -3.47 -3.60
N HIS A 200 -21.61 -3.48 -3.96
CA HIS A 200 -20.60 -2.59 -3.38
C HIS A 200 -20.95 -1.11 -3.60
N GLY A 201 -21.39 -0.74 -4.80
CA GLY A 201 -21.83 0.62 -5.11
C GLY A 201 -23.01 1.08 -4.25
N ASN A 202 -24.02 0.22 -4.07
CA ASN A 202 -25.17 0.51 -3.21
C ASN A 202 -24.79 0.65 -1.74
N ALA A 203 -23.93 -0.23 -1.23
CA ALA A 203 -23.43 -0.16 0.14
C ALA A 203 -22.64 1.14 0.38
N LEU A 204 -21.79 1.52 -0.59
CA LEU A 204 -21.03 2.75 -0.53
C LEU A 204 -21.97 3.98 -0.54
N LYS A 205 -23.07 3.96 -1.31
CA LYS A 205 -24.04 5.08 -1.38
C LYS A 205 -24.68 5.34 -0.02
N ARG A 206 -25.12 4.27 0.63
CA ARG A 206 -25.72 4.35 1.97
C ARG A 206 -24.75 4.91 3.00
N ARG A 207 -23.48 4.48 2.96
CA ARG A 207 -22.44 5.00 3.87
C ARG A 207 -22.14 6.46 3.59
N PHE A 208 -22.07 6.86 2.33
CA PHE A 208 -21.90 8.26 1.95
C PHE A 208 -23.06 9.13 2.46
N ASP A 209 -24.31 8.71 2.25
CA ASP A 209 -25.48 9.48 2.69
C ASP A 209 -25.52 9.65 4.21
N ALA A 210 -25.19 8.60 4.96
CA ALA A 210 -25.08 8.68 6.42
C ALA A 210 -23.96 9.63 6.86
N TRP A 211 -22.81 9.61 6.18
CA TRP A 211 -21.68 10.49 6.48
C TRP A 211 -21.96 11.95 6.15
N VAL A 212 -22.74 12.23 5.10
CA VAL A 212 -23.18 13.61 4.79
C VAL A 212 -24.03 14.21 5.92
N LEU A 213 -24.83 13.41 6.63
CA LEU A 213 -25.57 13.90 7.80
C LEU A 213 -24.61 14.31 8.92
N LEU A 214 -23.53 13.56 9.15
CA LEU A 214 -22.49 13.95 10.11
C LEU A 214 -21.72 15.19 9.64
N GLN A 215 -21.50 15.33 8.32
CA GLN A 215 -20.84 16.50 7.74
C GLN A 215 -21.61 17.80 8.03
N GLN A 216 -22.93 17.77 8.21
CA GLN A 216 -23.71 18.96 8.61
C GLN A 216 -23.34 19.47 10.01
N LEU A 217 -22.96 18.58 10.92
CA LEU A 217 -22.58 18.91 12.30
C LEU A 217 -21.13 19.40 12.38
N TYR A 218 -20.23 18.74 11.66
CA TYR A 218 -18.80 19.03 11.68
C TYR A 218 -18.36 20.12 10.69
N MET A 219 -19.05 20.26 9.56
CA MET A 219 -18.70 21.15 8.45
C MET A 219 -19.96 21.82 7.84
N PRO A 220 -20.75 22.58 8.62
CA PRO A 220 -22.03 23.14 8.18
C PRO A 220 -21.93 24.01 6.91
N SER A 221 -20.81 24.71 6.73
CA SER A 221 -20.57 25.57 5.57
C SER A 221 -20.41 24.78 4.26
N VAL A 222 -19.95 23.53 4.34
CA VAL A 222 -19.89 22.62 3.19
C VAL A 222 -21.29 22.20 2.77
N THR A 223 -22.22 22.04 3.71
CA THR A 223 -23.61 21.71 3.42
C THR A 223 -24.26 22.82 2.58
N ALA A 224 -24.06 24.08 2.94
CA ALA A 224 -24.57 25.21 2.15
C ALA A 224 -23.96 25.24 0.74
N HIS A 225 -22.67 24.91 0.61
CA HIS A 225 -22.02 24.82 -0.70
C HIS A 225 -22.58 23.68 -1.55
N ARG A 226 -22.84 22.50 -0.95
CA ARG A 226 -23.48 21.37 -1.65
C ARG A 226 -24.83 21.74 -2.22
N GLN A 227 -25.67 22.41 -1.42
CA GLN A 227 -27.01 22.85 -1.86
C GLN A 227 -26.91 23.81 -3.05
N GLY A 228 -25.99 24.79 -3.02
CA GLY A 228 -25.78 25.69 -4.15
C GLY A 228 -25.29 24.98 -5.42
N VAL A 229 -24.43 23.97 -5.29
CA VAL A 229 -23.98 23.17 -6.44
C VAL A 229 -25.10 22.31 -7.02
N GLU A 230 -25.97 21.76 -6.17
CA GLU A 230 -27.15 20.98 -6.58
C GLU A 230 -28.21 21.85 -7.28
N GLU A 231 -28.36 23.12 -6.88
CA GLU A 231 -29.29 24.08 -7.50
C GLU A 231 -28.77 24.63 -8.84
N GLU A 232 -27.45 24.79 -9.01
CA GLU A 232 -26.83 25.24 -10.28
C GLU A 232 -26.75 24.12 -11.33
N SER A 233 -26.68 22.85 -10.89
CA SER A 233 -26.80 21.71 -11.79
C SER A 233 -28.27 21.43 -12.05
N ASP A 234 -28.83 21.95 -13.15
CA ASP A 234 -30.20 21.69 -13.63
C ASP A 234 -30.43 20.20 -14.04
N SER A 235 -29.58 19.28 -13.56
CA SER A 235 -29.64 17.85 -13.79
C SER A 235 -29.96 17.13 -12.48
N ALA A 236 -30.98 16.28 -12.55
CA ALA A 236 -31.31 15.34 -11.49
C ALA A 236 -30.02 14.68 -10.97
N ILE A 237 -29.75 14.88 -9.67
CA ILE A 237 -28.83 14.15 -8.79
C ILE A 237 -28.01 13.15 -9.57
N SER A 238 -26.70 13.39 -9.80
CA SER A 238 -25.84 12.33 -10.35
C SER A 238 -25.94 11.13 -9.40
N THR A 239 -26.76 10.15 -9.79
CA THR A 239 -27.04 8.90 -9.07
C THR A 239 -25.79 8.01 -9.04
N SER A 240 -24.75 8.43 -9.77
CA SER A 240 -23.48 7.75 -9.90
C SER A 240 -22.59 8.13 -8.72
N ILE A 241 -22.42 7.19 -7.80
CA ILE A 241 -21.52 7.31 -6.64
C ILE A 241 -20.07 7.67 -6.99
N HIS A 242 -19.69 7.51 -8.25
CA HIS A 242 -18.36 7.75 -8.79
C HIS A 242 -18.01 9.24 -8.87
N GLU A 243 -19.01 10.10 -9.05
CA GLU A 243 -18.81 11.55 -9.26
C GLU A 243 -19.04 12.35 -7.99
N VAL A 244 -19.51 11.69 -6.93
CA VAL A 244 -19.80 12.33 -5.65
C VAL A 244 -18.50 12.86 -5.04
N LYS A 245 -18.46 14.18 -4.81
CA LYS A 245 -17.39 14.85 -4.08
C LYS A 245 -17.63 14.72 -2.58
N LEU A 246 -16.60 14.30 -1.83
CA LEU A 246 -16.68 14.16 -0.37
C LEU A 246 -16.54 15.52 0.32
N PHE A 247 -15.83 16.47 -0.29
CA PHE A 247 -15.53 17.77 0.33
C PHE A 247 -14.90 17.57 1.71
N LEU A 248 -13.89 16.70 1.76
CA LEU A 248 -13.01 16.59 2.93
C LEU A 248 -12.34 17.95 3.20
N PRO A 249 -11.79 18.21 4.40
CA PRO A 249 -11.20 19.51 4.73
C PRO A 249 -10.22 20.06 3.68
N SER A 250 -9.48 19.20 2.98
CA SER A 250 -8.56 19.54 1.89
C SER A 250 -9.22 19.85 0.55
N GLU A 251 -10.46 19.41 0.34
CA GLU A 251 -11.23 19.58 -0.90
C GLU A 251 -12.26 20.71 -0.82
N VAL A 252 -12.42 21.33 0.34
CA VAL A 252 -13.34 22.47 0.51
C VAL A 252 -12.73 23.70 -0.16
N PRO A 253 -13.45 24.38 -1.09
CA PRO A 253 -12.91 25.56 -1.72
C PRO A 253 -12.75 26.71 -0.71
N THR A 254 -11.72 27.53 -0.92
CA THR A 254 -11.23 28.56 0.03
C THR A 254 -12.26 29.65 0.34
N ASN A 255 -13.31 29.76 -0.46
CA ASN A 255 -14.43 30.68 -0.29
C ASN A 255 -15.49 30.19 0.72
N VAL A 256 -15.44 28.93 1.17
CA VAL A 256 -16.38 28.37 2.14
C VAL A 256 -15.86 28.65 3.55
N LYS A 257 -16.58 29.52 4.28
CA LYS A 257 -16.20 29.92 5.65
C LYS A 257 -16.49 28.80 6.65
N VAL A 258 -15.50 27.98 6.99
CA VAL A 258 -15.58 27.04 8.13
C VAL A 258 -15.11 27.75 9.41
N GLU A 259 -15.70 27.43 10.57
CA GLU A 259 -15.21 27.93 11.86
C GLU A 259 -13.71 27.67 11.99
N GLN A 260 -12.91 28.71 12.22
CA GLN A 260 -11.44 28.63 12.14
C GLN A 260 -10.83 27.61 13.12
N HIS A 261 -11.46 27.40 14.26
CA HIS A 261 -11.00 26.41 15.24
C HIS A 261 -11.25 24.97 14.74
N LEU A 262 -12.46 24.69 14.25
CA LEU A 262 -12.83 23.40 13.67
C LEU A 262 -12.01 23.07 12.42
N SER A 263 -11.80 24.05 11.54
CA SER A 263 -10.99 23.82 10.33
C SER A 263 -9.56 23.43 10.68
N ARG A 264 -8.95 24.10 11.67
CA ARG A 264 -7.62 23.74 12.18
C ARG A 264 -7.61 22.34 12.79
N LEU A 265 -8.60 22.01 13.62
CA LEU A 265 -8.68 20.70 14.26
C LEU A 265 -8.84 19.58 13.23
N LEU A 266 -9.79 19.71 12.31
CA LEU A 266 -10.04 18.76 11.23
C LEU A 266 -8.80 18.56 10.33
N VAL A 267 -8.08 19.65 10.01
CA VAL A 267 -6.83 19.61 9.22
C VAL A 267 -5.69 18.97 10.01
N SER A 268 -5.54 19.29 11.30
CA SER A 268 -4.49 18.69 12.13
C SER A 268 -4.70 17.18 12.30
N ARG A 269 -5.94 16.75 12.58
CA ARG A 269 -6.28 15.34 12.74
C ARG A 269 -6.16 14.59 11.42
N SER A 270 -6.56 15.18 10.29
CA SER A 270 -6.35 14.56 8.98
C SER A 270 -4.86 14.40 8.64
N ALA A 271 -4.03 15.41 8.94
CA ALA A 271 -2.59 15.32 8.75
C ALA A 271 -1.95 14.24 9.62
N LEU A 272 -2.34 14.14 10.90
CA LEU A 272 -1.87 13.09 11.81
C LEU A 272 -2.26 11.69 11.32
N ILE A 273 -3.51 11.49 10.91
CA ILE A 273 -3.98 10.21 10.35
C ILE A 273 -3.18 9.83 9.10
N ILE A 274 -2.98 10.79 8.18
CA ILE A 274 -2.22 10.55 6.95
C ILE A 274 -0.76 10.26 7.25
N LYS A 275 -0.13 11.00 8.17
CA LYS A 275 1.25 10.77 8.59
C LYS A 275 1.42 9.39 9.23
N LYS A 276 0.56 9.04 10.19
CA LYS A 276 0.52 7.70 10.81
C LYS A 276 0.33 6.60 9.76
N LYS A 277 -0.53 6.80 8.75
CA LYS A 277 -0.66 5.86 7.61
C LYS A 277 0.58 5.80 6.71
N LYS A 278 1.24 6.94 6.42
CA LYS A 278 2.41 7.05 5.54
C LYS A 278 3.66 6.40 6.16
N ASP A 279 3.90 6.63 7.44
CA ASP A 279 5.03 6.06 8.18
C ASP A 279 4.91 4.52 8.28
N ASN A 280 3.69 3.98 8.16
CA ASN A 280 3.41 2.54 8.25
C ASN A 280 3.38 1.81 6.89
N ALA A 281 2.90 2.43 5.81
CA ALA A 281 2.63 1.73 4.54
C ALA A 281 3.76 1.80 3.50
N GLY A 282 4.87 2.50 3.77
CA GLY A 282 6.05 2.49 2.89
C GLY A 282 5.81 3.01 1.46
N VAL A 283 4.75 3.82 1.25
CA VAL A 283 4.17 4.32 -0.01
C VAL A 283 3.06 3.41 -0.57
N GLU A 284 1.81 3.91 -0.50
CA GLU A 284 0.78 3.50 -1.47
C GLU A 284 -0.10 4.69 -1.90
N VAL A 285 -0.20 4.81 -3.24
CA VAL A 285 -1.08 5.63 -4.09
C VAL A 285 -1.54 6.97 -3.51
N MET A 286 -0.91 8.06 -4.01
CA MET A 286 -1.32 9.43 -3.74
C MET A 286 -2.84 9.62 -3.96
N THR A 287 -3.58 9.85 -2.88
CA THR A 287 -4.87 10.51 -2.99
C THR A 287 -4.62 12.00 -3.27
N HIS A 288 -5.52 12.66 -4.01
CA HIS A 288 -5.35 14.07 -4.35
C HIS A 288 -5.34 14.93 -3.06
N SER A 289 -6.03 14.44 -2.03
CA SER A 289 -6.00 14.90 -0.64
C SER A 289 -4.61 14.83 0.02
N ASN A 290 -3.82 13.78 -0.26
CA ASN A 290 -2.46 13.61 0.31
C ASN A 290 -1.45 14.62 -0.25
N THR A 291 -1.60 15.03 -1.51
CA THR A 291 -0.74 16.06 -2.15
C THR A 291 -1.02 17.47 -1.64
N LEU A 292 -2.29 17.81 -1.40
CA LEU A 292 -2.68 19.18 -1.00
C LEU A 292 -2.44 19.46 0.50
N ILE A 293 -2.48 18.44 1.35
CA ILE A 293 -2.22 18.62 2.79
C ILE A 293 -0.73 18.90 3.04
N HIS A 294 0.18 18.24 2.32
CA HIS A 294 1.63 18.54 2.37
C HIS A 294 1.91 20.03 2.04
N ASP A 295 1.32 20.52 0.94
CA ASP A 295 1.45 21.90 0.48
C ASP A 295 0.79 22.94 1.41
N LEU A 296 -0.18 22.54 2.23
CA LEU A 296 -0.81 23.41 3.23
C LEU A 296 -0.04 23.41 4.55
N THR A 297 0.54 22.30 4.98
CA THR A 297 1.41 22.26 6.17
C THR A 297 2.66 23.10 6.01
N GLU A 298 3.29 23.14 4.82
CA GLU A 298 4.42 24.03 4.55
C GLU A 298 4.06 25.53 4.53
N LYS A 299 2.77 25.87 4.46
CA LYS A 299 2.28 27.26 4.41
C LYS A 299 1.66 27.75 5.71
N ILE A 300 1.50 26.87 6.70
CA ILE A 300 0.88 27.18 8.00
C ILE A 300 1.94 27.30 9.12
N GLU A 301 3.19 26.93 8.85
CA GLU A 301 4.37 27.41 9.61
C GLU A 301 4.87 28.75 9.06
#